data_AF-A0A315Z9J1-F1
#
_entry.id   AF-A0A315Z9J1-F1
#
_cell.length_a   1.000
_cell.length_b   1.000
_cell.length_c   1.000
_cell.angle_alpha   90.00
_cell.angle_beta   90.00
_cell.angle_gamma   90.00
#
_symmetry.space_group_name_H-M   'P 1'
#
loop_
_entity.id
_entity.type
_entity.pdbx_description
1 polymer ?
#
loop_
_entity_poly.entity_id
_entity_poly.type
_entity_poly.pdbx_seq_one_letter_code
_entity_poly.pdbx_strand_id
1 'polypeptide(L)'
;MKLFNKFNLMLLAALSLATISCDEDEATLTQGELDEIARQEIIEAAAETFDLITDSKWAPEKFEPSAEMASAAQTEDGLLALTTITRANAVLEFDMIVSFTEENDMYKASVEDPATAEELNEKLLAYQFAMMPDFGDLGFLIFPVEEYMAEIRGAVINAFAFDDAKSEDITNVETGLPTLVIEENNLEMMSFEELLLNSKELVKGNSDKIYLSEDGKLVVEVTDATYGVSKWIYTSVK
;
A
#
# COMPACT_ATOMS: atom_id res chain seq x y z
N MET A 1 12.41 14.75 -9.30
CA MET A 1 11.36 14.94 -10.30
C MET A 1 10.06 14.82 -9.53
N LYS A 2 9.18 15.83 -9.49
CA LYS A 2 7.90 15.68 -8.78
C LYS A 2 7.09 14.64 -9.56
N LEU A 3 6.72 13.54 -8.91
CA LEU A 3 5.74 12.58 -9.41
C LEU A 3 4.42 13.35 -9.49
N PHE A 4 4.12 13.94 -10.65
CA PHE A 4 2.89 14.70 -10.84
C PHE A 4 1.74 13.70 -10.87
N ASN A 5 0.79 13.87 -9.93
CA ASN A 5 -0.43 13.08 -9.84
C ASN A 5 -1.37 13.42 -11.01
N LYS A 6 -1.05 12.86 -12.19
CA LYS A 6 -1.88 12.97 -13.40
C LYS A 6 -3.24 12.29 -13.21
N PHE A 7 -3.30 11.25 -12.36
CA PHE A 7 -4.51 10.51 -12.05
C PHE A 7 -5.63 11.41 -11.53
N ASN A 8 -5.39 12.22 -10.50
CA ASN A 8 -6.40 13.14 -9.98
C ASN A 8 -6.82 14.19 -11.03
N LEU A 9 -5.89 14.64 -11.87
CA LEU A 9 -6.18 15.63 -12.91
C LEU A 9 -7.01 15.06 -14.06
N MET A 10 -6.73 13.81 -14.47
CA MET A 10 -7.50 13.08 -15.47
C MET A 10 -8.87 12.66 -14.93
N LEU A 11 -8.97 12.22 -13.67
CA LEU A 11 -10.26 11.91 -13.05
C LEU A 11 -11.16 13.17 -12.97
N LEU A 12 -10.60 14.31 -12.58
CA LEU A 12 -11.31 15.60 -12.55
C LEU A 12 -11.72 16.06 -13.96
N ALA A 13 -10.88 15.81 -14.98
CA ALA A 13 -11.20 16.10 -16.37
C ALA A 13 -12.33 15.20 -16.89
N ALA A 14 -12.26 13.89 -16.65
CA ALA A 14 -13.29 12.90 -16.99
C ALA A 14 -14.63 13.21 -16.30
N LEU A 15 -14.61 13.56 -15.01
CA LEU A 15 -15.78 14.03 -14.25
C LEU A 15 -16.34 15.34 -14.82
N SER A 16 -15.48 16.25 -15.28
CA SER A 16 -15.93 17.50 -15.90
C SER A 16 -16.56 17.29 -17.28
N LEU A 17 -16.02 16.36 -18.08
CA LEU A 17 -16.57 15.99 -19.38
C LEU A 17 -17.94 15.32 -19.26
N ALA A 18 -18.18 14.54 -18.20
CA ALA A 18 -19.47 13.92 -17.92
C ALA A 18 -20.57 14.90 -17.47
N THR A 19 -20.23 16.16 -17.13
CA THR A 19 -21.19 17.16 -16.59
C THR A 19 -21.50 18.33 -17.53
N ILE A 20 -20.87 18.42 -18.70
CA ILE A 20 -21.12 19.50 -19.67
C ILE A 20 -22.42 19.21 -20.43
N SER A 21 -23.50 19.82 -19.95
CA SER A 21 -24.79 19.93 -20.62
C SER A 21 -24.85 21.18 -21.51
N CYS A 22 -25.16 20.94 -22.79
CA CYS A 22 -25.73 21.85 -23.81
C CYS A 22 -25.07 23.20 -24.09
N ASP A 23 -24.50 23.32 -25.30
CA ASP A 23 -24.88 24.40 -26.21
C ASP A 23 -25.10 23.83 -27.63
N GLU A 24 -26.21 24.23 -28.24
CA GLU A 24 -26.72 23.77 -29.54
C GLU A 24 -25.89 24.37 -30.68
N ASP A 25 -24.92 23.63 -31.25
CA ASP A 25 -24.55 23.72 -32.69
C ASP A 25 -23.31 22.88 -33.10
N GLU A 26 -22.66 22.17 -32.18
CA GLU A 26 -21.67 21.14 -32.54
C GLU A 26 -22.26 19.75 -32.32
N ALA A 27 -21.87 18.76 -33.14
CA ALA A 27 -22.27 17.37 -32.99
C ALA A 27 -21.86 16.88 -31.59
N THR A 28 -22.77 17.04 -30.64
CA THR A 28 -22.54 16.84 -29.23
C THR A 28 -22.63 15.35 -28.98
N LEU A 29 -21.54 14.81 -28.42
CA LEU A 29 -21.48 13.43 -27.99
C LEU A 29 -22.66 13.14 -27.07
N THR A 30 -23.26 11.96 -27.22
CA THR A 30 -24.28 11.48 -26.29
C THR A 30 -23.67 11.20 -24.92
N GLN A 31 -24.49 11.20 -23.87
CA GLN A 31 -24.01 10.86 -22.51
C GLN A 31 -23.28 9.50 -22.48
N GLY A 32 -23.78 8.50 -23.21
CA GLY A 32 -23.13 7.18 -23.27
C GLY A 32 -21.76 7.22 -23.95
N GLU A 33 -21.56 8.10 -24.93
CA GLU A 33 -20.24 8.31 -25.55
C GLU A 33 -19.29 9.06 -24.61
N LEU A 34 -19.78 10.02 -23.84
CA LEU A 34 -18.99 10.71 -22.81
C LEU A 34 -18.58 9.77 -21.67
N ASP A 35 -19.51 8.92 -21.20
CA ASP A 35 -19.24 7.93 -20.15
C ASP A 35 -18.23 6.86 -20.62
N GLU A 36 -18.28 6.48 -21.90
CA GLU A 36 -17.29 5.59 -22.52
C GLU A 36 -15.90 6.22 -22.54
N ILE A 37 -15.80 7.48 -23.00
CA ILE A 37 -14.52 8.21 -23.02
C ILE A 37 -13.95 8.33 -21.61
N ALA A 38 -14.77 8.77 -20.65
CA ALA A 38 -14.38 8.91 -19.25
C ALA A 38 -13.93 7.57 -18.65
N ARG A 39 -14.61 6.47 -18.99
CA ARG A 39 -14.19 5.13 -18.59
C ARG A 39 -12.79 4.78 -19.12
N GLN A 40 -12.53 4.99 -20.40
CA GLN A 40 -11.21 4.70 -20.98
C GLN A 40 -10.10 5.54 -20.31
N GLU A 41 -10.36 6.83 -20.07
CA GLU A 41 -9.41 7.70 -19.37
C GLU A 41 -9.11 7.22 -17.93
N ILE A 42 -10.11 6.72 -17.21
CA ILE A 42 -9.91 6.15 -15.86
C ILE A 42 -9.07 4.87 -15.91
N ILE A 43 -9.34 3.99 -16.88
CA ILE A 43 -8.59 2.74 -17.06
C ILE A 43 -7.12 3.05 -17.40
N GLU A 44 -6.88 3.94 -18.36
CA GLU A 44 -5.52 4.36 -18.73
C GLU A 44 -4.78 4.98 -17.53
N ALA A 45 -5.44 5.84 -16.76
CA ALA A 45 -4.83 6.47 -15.59
C ALA A 45 -4.53 5.46 -14.46
N ALA A 46 -5.39 4.45 -14.27
CA ALA A 46 -5.16 3.38 -13.30
C ALA A 46 -3.93 2.54 -13.70
N ALA A 47 -3.83 2.17 -14.97
CA ALA A 47 -2.68 1.44 -15.51
C ALA A 47 -1.38 2.25 -15.38
N GLU A 48 -1.39 3.54 -15.78
CA GLU A 48 -0.23 4.43 -15.58
C GLU A 48 0.18 4.52 -14.09
N THR A 49 -0.79 4.47 -13.16
CA THR A 49 -0.51 4.52 -11.72
C THR A 49 0.08 3.21 -11.23
N PHE A 50 -0.43 2.07 -11.70
CA PHE A 50 0.12 0.75 -11.39
C PHE A 50 1.57 0.63 -11.87
N ASP A 51 1.84 0.97 -13.14
CA ASP A 51 3.19 1.00 -13.71
C ASP A 51 4.12 1.91 -12.91
N LEU A 52 3.64 3.09 -12.52
CA LEU A 52 4.46 4.02 -11.74
C LEU A 52 4.81 3.48 -10.35
N ILE A 53 3.89 2.72 -9.72
CA ILE A 53 4.13 2.07 -8.43
C ILE A 53 5.15 0.96 -8.61
N THR A 54 5.01 0.11 -9.61
CA THR A 54 5.88 -1.06 -9.82
C THR A 54 7.28 -0.68 -10.33
N ASP A 55 7.40 0.37 -11.15
CA ASP A 55 8.70 0.88 -11.64
C ASP A 55 9.48 1.69 -10.58
N SER A 56 8.83 2.08 -9.50
CA SER A 56 9.43 2.89 -8.44
C SER A 56 9.88 2.07 -7.23
N LYS A 57 10.79 2.64 -6.46
CA LYS A 57 11.15 2.15 -5.13
C LYS A 57 10.47 2.99 -4.06
N TRP A 58 10.00 2.35 -3.00
CA TRP A 58 9.17 2.97 -1.96
C TRP A 58 9.71 2.67 -0.58
N ALA A 59 9.90 3.71 0.26
CA ALA A 59 10.20 3.54 1.68
C ALA A 59 8.98 3.96 2.52
N PRO A 60 8.57 3.17 3.52
CA PRO A 60 7.47 3.55 4.39
C PRO A 60 7.92 4.77 5.22
N GLU A 61 7.14 5.85 5.15
CA GLU A 61 7.39 7.10 5.86
C GLU A 61 6.54 7.18 7.14
N LYS A 62 5.30 6.70 7.08
CA LYS A 62 4.34 6.84 8.17
C LYS A 62 3.24 5.79 8.11
N PHE A 63 2.80 5.36 9.29
CA PHE A 63 1.52 4.69 9.47
C PHE A 63 0.51 5.63 10.13
N GLU A 64 -0.68 5.75 9.54
CA GLU A 64 -1.81 6.51 10.05
C GLU A 64 -2.91 5.54 10.47
N PRO A 65 -3.05 5.23 11.78
CA PRO A 65 -4.16 4.40 12.23
C PRO A 65 -5.49 5.12 12.00
N SER A 66 -6.53 4.33 11.72
CA SER A 66 -7.90 4.84 11.73
C SER A 66 -8.28 5.46 13.09
N ALA A 67 -9.32 6.28 13.10
CA ALA A 67 -9.82 6.88 14.34
C ALA A 67 -10.29 5.80 15.33
N GLU A 68 -10.89 4.73 14.83
CA GLU A 68 -11.37 3.59 15.59
C GLU A 68 -10.20 2.79 16.19
N MET A 69 -9.15 2.50 15.41
CA MET A 69 -7.95 1.81 15.91
C MET A 69 -7.24 2.65 16.98
N ALA A 70 -7.06 3.95 16.71
CA ALA A 70 -6.42 4.88 17.64
C ALA A 70 -7.20 5.02 18.95
N SER A 71 -8.54 4.99 18.88
CA SER A 71 -9.40 5.01 20.07
C SER A 71 -9.35 3.69 20.82
N ALA A 72 -9.42 2.56 20.11
CA ALA A 72 -9.36 1.23 20.70
C ALA A 72 -8.05 1.00 21.46
N ALA A 73 -6.91 1.45 20.93
CA ALA A 73 -5.60 1.31 21.55
C ALA A 73 -5.45 2.01 22.92
N GLN A 74 -6.39 2.92 23.28
CA GLN A 74 -6.41 3.61 24.58
C GLN A 74 -7.30 2.90 25.61
N THR A 75 -7.91 1.77 25.26
CA THR A 75 -8.81 1.00 26.13
C THR A 75 -8.12 -0.19 26.76
N GLU A 76 -8.68 -0.72 27.86
CA GLU A 76 -8.16 -1.90 28.56
C GLU A 76 -8.12 -3.15 27.67
N ASP A 77 -9.13 -3.33 26.81
CA ASP A 77 -9.22 -4.44 25.85
C ASP A 77 -8.52 -4.14 24.51
N GLY A 78 -7.86 -2.99 24.41
CA GLY A 78 -7.27 -2.44 23.19
C GLY A 78 -5.97 -3.08 22.71
N LEU A 79 -5.56 -4.21 23.30
CA LEU A 79 -4.22 -4.76 23.13
C LEU A 79 -3.86 -5.04 21.67
N LEU A 80 -4.81 -5.56 20.88
CA LEU A 80 -4.58 -5.83 19.45
C LEU A 80 -4.31 -4.53 18.67
N ALA A 81 -5.16 -3.52 18.82
CA ALA A 81 -4.98 -2.22 18.18
C ALA A 81 -3.66 -1.55 18.60
N LEU A 82 -3.34 -1.58 19.90
CA LEU A 82 -2.08 -1.07 20.43
C LEU A 82 -0.87 -1.80 19.83
N THR A 83 -0.92 -3.13 19.76
CA THR A 83 0.15 -3.97 19.20
C THR A 83 0.35 -3.67 17.72
N THR A 84 -0.74 -3.56 16.94
CA THR A 84 -0.68 -3.22 15.52
C THR A 84 -0.04 -1.85 15.29
N ILE A 85 -0.46 -0.82 16.03
CA ILE A 85 0.13 0.53 15.95
C ILE A 85 1.60 0.50 16.36
N THR A 86 1.94 -0.21 17.44
CA THR A 86 3.31 -0.29 17.95
C THR A 86 4.23 -0.97 16.95
N ARG A 87 3.79 -2.10 16.38
CA ARG A 87 4.50 -2.79 15.30
C ARG A 87 4.71 -1.88 14.10
N ALA A 88 3.65 -1.24 13.62
CA ALA A 88 3.72 -0.36 12.45
C ALA A 88 4.71 0.79 12.66
N ASN A 89 4.76 1.39 13.85
CA ASN A 89 5.74 2.43 14.15
C ASN A 89 7.17 1.86 14.28
N ALA A 90 7.33 0.69 14.88
CA ALA A 90 8.65 0.08 15.08
C ALA A 90 9.31 -0.34 13.75
N VAL A 91 8.54 -0.76 12.74
CA VAL A 91 9.11 -1.11 11.43
C VAL A 91 9.59 0.09 10.63
N LEU A 92 9.09 1.31 10.90
CA LEU A 92 9.56 2.54 10.25
C LEU A 92 11.04 2.80 10.51
N GLU A 93 11.54 2.42 11.68
CA GLU A 93 12.94 2.61 12.09
C GLU A 93 13.92 1.75 11.27
N PHE A 94 13.43 0.82 10.45
CA PHE A 94 14.29 -0.02 9.60
C PHE A 94 14.63 0.64 8.25
N ASP A 95 13.95 1.71 7.86
CA ASP A 95 14.18 2.40 6.57
C ASP A 95 14.07 1.43 5.37
N MET A 96 13.18 0.44 5.46
CA MET A 96 13.00 -0.60 4.46
C MET A 96 12.64 -0.02 3.09
N ILE A 97 13.12 -0.66 2.02
CA ILE A 97 12.82 -0.26 0.64
C ILE A 97 12.04 -1.37 -0.04
N VAL A 98 10.81 -1.09 -0.43
CA VAL A 98 9.96 -1.93 -1.27
C VAL A 98 10.26 -1.64 -2.74
N SER A 99 10.38 -2.70 -3.53
CA SER A 99 10.53 -2.64 -4.98
C SER A 99 9.84 -3.82 -5.64
N PHE A 100 9.58 -3.71 -6.94
CA PHE A 100 8.89 -4.73 -7.71
C PHE A 100 9.73 -5.12 -8.93
N THR A 101 9.64 -6.38 -9.36
CA THR A 101 10.33 -6.88 -10.55
C THR A 101 9.37 -7.71 -11.37
N GLU A 102 9.24 -7.38 -12.65
CA GLU A 102 8.37 -8.09 -13.57
C GLU A 102 8.91 -9.51 -13.87
N GLU A 103 8.04 -10.51 -13.70
CA GLU A 103 8.27 -11.93 -13.97
C GLU A 103 7.01 -12.56 -14.60
N ASN A 104 6.98 -12.69 -15.94
CA ASN A 104 5.87 -13.31 -16.71
C ASN A 104 4.49 -12.68 -16.44
N ASP A 105 4.34 -11.38 -16.72
CA ASP A 105 3.10 -10.59 -16.54
C ASP A 105 2.65 -10.43 -15.06
N MET A 106 3.51 -10.81 -14.11
CA MET A 106 3.31 -10.58 -12.68
C MET A 106 4.49 -9.81 -12.11
N TYR A 107 4.30 -9.12 -10.99
CA TYR A 107 5.37 -8.36 -10.33
C TYR A 107 5.72 -8.99 -9.00
N LYS A 108 6.96 -9.48 -8.89
CA LYS A 108 7.50 -10.00 -7.65
C LYS A 108 7.94 -8.86 -6.75
N ALA A 109 7.41 -8.84 -5.55
CA ALA A 109 7.69 -7.80 -4.57
C ALA A 109 8.96 -8.17 -3.77
N SER A 110 9.79 -7.18 -3.47
CA SER A 110 11.06 -7.33 -2.75
C SER A 110 11.20 -6.25 -1.68
N VAL A 111 11.76 -6.61 -0.52
CA VAL A 111 12.07 -5.67 0.57
C VAL A 111 13.57 -5.71 0.86
N GLU A 112 14.23 -4.60 0.60
CA GLU A 112 15.64 -4.39 0.93
C GLU A 112 15.74 -3.67 2.28
N ASP A 113 16.66 -4.13 3.13
CA ASP A 113 17.08 -3.43 4.34
C ASP A 113 18.42 -2.76 4.07
N PRO A 114 18.52 -1.42 4.15
CA PRO A 114 19.78 -0.73 3.89
C PRO A 114 20.77 -0.81 5.06
N ALA A 115 20.37 -1.31 6.23
CA ALA A 115 21.22 -1.35 7.41
C ALA A 115 22.45 -2.26 7.24
N THR A 116 23.56 -1.84 7.83
CA THR A 116 24.72 -2.73 8.03
C THR A 116 24.40 -3.80 9.08
N ALA A 117 25.20 -4.88 9.14
CA ALA A 117 24.97 -5.95 10.12
C ALA A 117 25.04 -5.48 11.58
N GLU A 118 25.86 -4.46 11.88
CA GLU A 118 25.97 -3.87 13.22
C GLU A 118 24.72 -3.06 13.58
N GLU A 119 24.29 -2.18 12.67
CA GLU A 119 23.05 -1.38 12.82
C GLU A 119 21.81 -2.27 12.89
N LEU A 120 21.78 -3.35 12.09
CA LEU A 120 20.66 -4.29 12.07
C LEU A 120 20.44 -4.93 13.45
N ASN A 121 21.50 -5.39 14.11
CA ASN A 121 21.35 -6.00 15.44
C ASN A 121 20.80 -4.99 16.46
N GLU A 122 21.23 -3.73 16.42
CA GLU A 122 20.71 -2.67 17.28
C GLU A 122 19.22 -2.38 17.00
N LYS A 123 18.85 -2.25 15.71
CA LYS A 123 17.45 -2.05 15.28
C LYS A 123 16.56 -3.22 15.72
N LEU A 124 17.03 -4.45 15.59
CA LEU A 124 16.31 -5.65 16.03
C LEU A 124 16.11 -5.72 17.55
N LEU A 125 17.13 -5.33 18.33
CA LEU A 125 17.00 -5.23 19.79
C LEU A 125 15.98 -4.14 20.19
N ALA A 126 15.99 -3.00 19.50
CA ALA A 126 15.00 -1.94 19.71
C ALA A 126 13.58 -2.41 19.35
N TYR A 127 13.42 -3.14 18.24
CA TYR A 127 12.17 -3.77 17.84
C TYR A 127 11.66 -4.77 18.90
N GLN A 128 12.54 -5.67 19.37
CA GLN A 128 12.23 -6.59 20.46
C GLN A 128 11.77 -5.85 21.71
N PHE A 129 12.47 -4.79 22.12
CA PHE A 129 12.08 -4.02 23.30
C PHE A 129 10.72 -3.34 23.14
N ALA A 130 10.42 -2.80 21.96
CA ALA A 130 9.13 -2.19 21.67
C ALA A 130 7.98 -3.21 21.72
N MET A 131 8.19 -4.40 21.15
CA MET A 131 7.16 -5.44 21.06
C MET A 131 7.03 -6.28 22.32
N MET A 132 8.13 -6.45 23.05
CA MET A 132 8.26 -7.33 24.21
C MET A 132 9.08 -6.64 25.32
N PRO A 133 8.53 -5.61 25.98
CA PRO A 133 9.27 -4.79 26.95
C PRO A 133 9.90 -5.61 28.08
N ASP A 134 9.21 -6.65 28.54
CA ASP A 134 9.68 -7.57 29.59
C ASP A 134 10.99 -8.30 29.23
N PHE A 135 11.32 -8.37 27.94
CA PHE A 135 12.52 -9.05 27.40
C PHE A 135 13.56 -8.08 26.85
N GLY A 136 13.32 -6.76 26.85
CA GLY A 136 14.25 -5.79 26.26
C GLY A 136 15.58 -5.64 27.01
N ASP A 137 15.57 -5.85 28.32
CA ASP A 137 16.77 -5.70 29.17
C ASP A 137 17.76 -6.87 29.03
N LEU A 138 17.42 -7.91 28.27
CA LEU A 138 18.26 -9.10 28.12
C LEU A 138 19.55 -8.85 27.33
N GLY A 139 19.59 -7.81 26.48
CA GLY A 139 20.77 -7.46 25.67
C GLY A 139 21.12 -8.48 24.58
N PHE A 140 20.22 -9.42 24.29
CA PHE A 140 20.32 -10.36 23.17
C PHE A 140 18.93 -10.60 22.55
N LEU A 141 18.91 -11.01 21.27
CA LEU A 141 17.70 -11.34 20.54
C LEU A 141 17.13 -12.67 21.03
N ILE A 142 15.84 -12.70 21.39
CA ILE A 142 15.17 -13.93 21.86
C ILE A 142 14.80 -14.87 20.69
N PHE A 143 14.61 -14.31 19.50
CA PHE A 143 14.39 -15.05 18.25
C PHE A 143 15.55 -14.84 17.27
N PRO A 144 15.74 -15.75 16.30
CA PRO A 144 16.72 -15.57 15.24
C PRO A 144 16.47 -14.29 14.42
N VAL A 145 17.54 -13.75 13.82
CA VAL A 145 17.47 -12.56 12.97
C VAL A 145 16.49 -12.76 11.82
N GLU A 146 16.49 -13.94 11.22
CA GLU A 146 15.65 -14.30 10.08
C GLU A 146 14.16 -14.20 10.43
N GLU A 147 13.78 -14.62 11.64
CA GLU A 147 12.39 -14.59 12.11
C GLU A 147 11.90 -13.16 12.31
N TYR A 148 12.71 -12.31 12.95
CA TYR A 148 12.38 -10.89 13.06
C TYR A 148 12.28 -10.21 11.69
N MET A 149 13.24 -10.49 10.80
CA MET A 149 13.22 -9.90 9.46
C MET A 149 12.03 -10.38 8.64
N ALA A 150 11.58 -11.62 8.81
CA ALA A 150 10.35 -12.12 8.20
C ALA A 150 9.13 -11.32 8.65
N GLU A 151 9.00 -11.08 9.96
CA GLU A 151 7.90 -10.29 10.54
C GLU A 151 7.93 -8.85 10.05
N ILE A 152 9.09 -8.20 10.11
CA ILE A 152 9.26 -6.78 9.75
C ILE A 152 9.00 -6.56 8.26
N ARG A 153 9.60 -7.38 7.38
CA ARG A 153 9.34 -7.30 5.93
C ARG A 153 7.89 -7.62 5.61
N GLY A 154 7.31 -8.59 6.31
CA GLY A 154 5.89 -8.92 6.20
C GLY A 154 5.02 -7.71 6.51
N ALA A 155 5.27 -7.02 7.63
CA ALA A 155 4.49 -5.83 8.01
C ALA A 155 4.55 -4.70 6.96
N VAL A 156 5.71 -4.52 6.31
CA VAL A 156 5.90 -3.50 5.27
C VAL A 156 5.20 -3.88 3.96
N ILE A 157 5.22 -5.16 3.57
CA ILE A 157 4.72 -5.58 2.25
C ILE A 157 3.30 -6.13 2.25
N ASN A 158 2.78 -6.53 3.40
CA ASN A 158 1.42 -7.08 3.57
C ASN A 158 0.33 -6.12 3.08
N ALA A 159 0.59 -4.81 3.07
CA ALA A 159 -0.34 -3.82 2.55
C ALA A 159 -0.64 -3.99 1.04
N PHE A 160 0.23 -4.69 0.30
CA PHE A 160 0.04 -5.00 -1.12
C PHE A 160 -0.54 -6.39 -1.37
N ALA A 161 -0.77 -7.18 -0.32
CA ALA A 161 -1.23 -8.56 -0.45
C ALA A 161 -2.73 -8.66 -0.73
N PHE A 162 -3.17 -9.81 -1.25
CA PHE A 162 -4.58 -10.14 -1.43
C PHE A 162 -5.29 -10.25 -0.07
N ASP A 163 -6.59 -9.98 0.00
CA ASP A 163 -7.33 -9.94 1.27
C ASP A 163 -7.31 -11.25 2.07
N ASP A 164 -7.19 -12.40 1.38
CA ASP A 164 -7.15 -13.74 1.98
C ASP A 164 -5.73 -14.29 2.13
N ALA A 165 -4.70 -13.49 1.83
CA ALA A 165 -3.31 -13.89 1.96
C ALA A 165 -2.95 -14.18 3.42
N LYS A 166 -2.34 -15.33 3.64
CA LYS A 166 -1.75 -15.67 4.94
C LYS A 166 -0.32 -15.17 4.99
N SER A 167 0.23 -15.09 6.20
CA SER A 167 1.64 -14.71 6.38
C SER A 167 2.61 -15.56 5.55
N GLU A 168 2.32 -16.86 5.37
CA GLU A 168 3.15 -17.79 4.57
C GLU A 168 3.11 -17.52 3.05
N ASP A 169 2.07 -16.83 2.57
CA ASP A 169 1.95 -16.42 1.17
C ASP A 169 2.77 -15.16 0.88
N ILE A 170 3.08 -14.39 1.93
CA ILE A 170 3.67 -13.05 1.83
C ILE A 170 5.17 -13.07 2.15
N THR A 171 5.58 -13.86 3.15
CA THR A 171 6.99 -14.03 3.53
C THR A 171 7.32 -15.48 3.82
N ASN A 172 8.49 -15.91 3.35
CA ASN A 172 9.04 -17.20 3.69
C ASN A 172 9.60 -17.14 5.13
N VAL A 173 8.99 -17.90 6.05
CA VAL A 173 9.34 -17.88 7.48
C VAL A 173 10.79 -18.30 7.76
N GLU A 174 11.38 -19.17 6.93
CA GLU A 174 12.76 -19.65 7.14
C GLU A 174 13.83 -18.64 6.72
N THR A 175 13.54 -17.85 5.68
CA THR A 175 14.51 -16.92 5.07
C THR A 175 14.20 -15.45 5.35
N GLY A 176 12.98 -15.18 5.81
CA GLY A 176 12.41 -13.85 5.93
C GLY A 176 12.28 -13.09 4.62
N LEU A 177 12.42 -13.75 3.47
CA LEU A 177 12.29 -13.10 2.17
C LEU A 177 10.82 -13.00 1.75
N PRO A 178 10.40 -11.89 1.12
CA PRO A 178 9.08 -11.79 0.53
C PRO A 178 8.85 -12.86 -0.54
N THR A 179 7.65 -13.44 -0.54
CA THR A 179 7.12 -14.32 -1.58
C THR A 179 5.97 -13.69 -2.33
N LEU A 180 5.53 -12.49 -1.92
CA LEU A 180 4.41 -11.79 -2.51
C LEU A 180 4.65 -11.50 -4.01
N VAL A 181 3.64 -11.84 -4.79
CA VAL A 181 3.52 -11.51 -6.21
C VAL A 181 2.23 -10.71 -6.38
N ILE A 182 2.29 -9.62 -7.13
CA ILE A 182 1.14 -8.77 -7.42
C ILE A 182 0.85 -8.75 -8.92
N GLU A 183 -0.43 -8.60 -9.26
CA GLU A 183 -0.94 -8.46 -10.63
C GLU A 183 -1.82 -7.21 -10.69
N GLU A 184 -1.86 -6.56 -11.84
CA GLU A 184 -2.79 -5.46 -12.09
C GLU A 184 -4.24 -5.97 -12.07
N ASN A 185 -5.14 -5.20 -11.44
CA ASN A 185 -6.57 -5.50 -11.46
C ASN A 185 -7.19 -5.17 -12.82
N ASN A 186 -7.96 -6.09 -13.40
CA ASN A 186 -8.61 -5.84 -14.68
C ASN A 186 -9.86 -4.96 -14.49
N LEU A 187 -9.73 -3.69 -14.84
CA LEU A 187 -10.79 -2.69 -14.76
C LEU A 187 -11.64 -2.58 -16.05
N GLU A 188 -11.22 -3.19 -17.16
CA GLU A 188 -11.86 -3.01 -18.48
C GLU A 188 -13.32 -3.46 -18.53
N MET A 189 -13.67 -4.43 -17.68
CA MET A 189 -15.00 -5.04 -17.63
C MET A 189 -15.98 -4.28 -16.74
N MET A 190 -15.52 -3.25 -16.03
CA MET A 190 -16.34 -2.48 -15.09
C MET A 190 -17.17 -1.41 -15.80
N SER A 191 -18.38 -1.17 -15.31
CA SER A 191 -19.18 0.00 -15.69
C SER A 191 -18.53 1.31 -15.20
N PHE A 192 -18.96 2.44 -15.75
CA PHE A 192 -18.44 3.75 -15.33
C PHE A 192 -18.63 4.01 -13.82
N GLU A 193 -19.79 3.65 -13.27
CA GLU A 193 -20.05 3.80 -11.83
C GLU A 193 -19.15 2.90 -10.97
N GLU A 194 -18.92 1.66 -11.39
CA GLU A 194 -18.00 0.74 -10.71
C GLU A 194 -16.56 1.25 -10.76
N LEU A 195 -16.12 1.81 -11.89
CA LEU A 195 -14.79 2.40 -12.02
C LEU A 195 -14.59 3.61 -11.11
N LEU A 196 -15.59 4.46 -10.95
CA LEU A 196 -15.49 5.59 -10.02
C LEU A 196 -15.27 5.13 -8.57
N LEU A 197 -15.77 3.95 -8.21
CA LEU A 197 -15.62 3.37 -6.87
C LEU A 197 -14.27 2.64 -6.71
N ASN A 198 -13.84 1.92 -7.76
CA ASN A 198 -12.77 0.91 -7.68
C ASN A 198 -11.49 1.27 -8.44
N SER A 199 -11.41 2.44 -9.07
CA SER A 199 -10.22 2.88 -9.85
C SER A 199 -8.90 2.97 -9.07
N LYS A 200 -8.96 2.80 -7.74
CA LYS A 200 -7.78 2.74 -6.85
C LYS A 200 -7.49 1.34 -6.32
N GLU A 201 -8.32 0.36 -6.63
CA GLU A 201 -8.09 -1.05 -6.32
C GLU A 201 -7.19 -1.64 -7.42
N LEU A 202 -5.94 -1.19 -7.42
CA LEU A 202 -4.99 -1.42 -8.52
C LEU A 202 -4.41 -2.83 -8.53
N VAL A 203 -4.32 -3.47 -7.36
CA VAL A 203 -3.79 -4.83 -7.22
C VAL A 203 -4.95 -5.81 -7.24
N LYS A 204 -4.92 -6.76 -8.16
CA LYS A 204 -5.93 -7.81 -8.29
C LYS A 204 -6.12 -8.52 -6.96
N GLY A 205 -7.37 -8.73 -6.52
CA GLY A 205 -7.70 -9.48 -5.31
C GLY A 205 -7.31 -8.82 -3.97
N ASN A 206 -6.77 -7.60 -4.01
CA ASN A 206 -6.64 -6.72 -2.87
C ASN A 206 -7.78 -5.68 -2.94
N SER A 207 -8.63 -5.61 -1.92
CA SER A 207 -9.74 -4.64 -1.87
C SER A 207 -9.33 -3.26 -1.36
N ASP A 208 -8.10 -3.12 -0.88
CA ASP A 208 -7.58 -1.85 -0.42
C ASP A 208 -7.22 -0.92 -1.57
N LYS A 209 -7.38 0.37 -1.29
CA LYS A 209 -7.08 1.43 -2.25
C LYS A 209 -5.60 1.78 -2.19
N ILE A 210 -4.97 1.71 -3.35
CA ILE A 210 -3.58 2.08 -3.57
C ILE A 210 -3.56 3.26 -4.55
N TYR A 211 -3.02 4.40 -4.13
CA TYR A 211 -3.02 5.60 -4.95
C TYR A 211 -1.86 6.53 -4.62
N LEU A 212 -1.53 7.40 -5.59
CA LEU A 212 -0.61 8.50 -5.35
C LEU A 212 -1.37 9.70 -4.78
N SER A 213 -0.84 10.30 -3.72
CA SER A 213 -1.31 11.57 -3.18
C SER A 213 -0.90 12.74 -4.08
N GLU A 214 -1.41 13.95 -3.81
CA GLU A 214 -1.09 15.15 -4.59
C GLU A 214 0.40 15.54 -4.50
N ASP A 215 1.05 15.24 -3.37
CA ASP A 215 2.48 15.46 -3.15
C ASP A 215 3.36 14.32 -3.70
N GLY A 216 2.75 13.33 -4.36
CA GLY A 216 3.45 12.24 -5.04
C GLY A 216 3.93 11.12 -4.10
N LYS A 217 3.31 10.99 -2.93
CA LYS A 217 3.52 9.86 -2.02
C LYS A 217 2.58 8.71 -2.39
N LEU A 218 3.04 7.49 -2.21
CA LEU A 218 2.18 6.32 -2.36
C LEU A 218 1.41 6.11 -1.06
N VAL A 219 0.09 6.05 -1.18
CA VAL A 219 -0.83 5.77 -0.08
C VAL A 219 -1.44 4.41 -0.32
N VAL A 220 -1.27 3.53 0.65
CA VAL A 220 -1.92 2.22 0.69
C VAL A 220 -2.87 2.21 1.86
N GLU A 221 -4.16 2.15 1.57
CA GLU A 221 -5.18 1.92 2.59
C GLU A 221 -5.06 0.48 3.11
N VAL A 222 -5.39 0.26 4.37
CA VAL A 222 -5.40 -1.07 4.99
C VAL A 222 -6.69 -1.20 5.76
N THR A 223 -7.61 -1.99 5.22
CA THR A 223 -8.96 -2.13 5.75
C THR A 223 -9.03 -3.26 6.77
N ASP A 224 -9.41 -2.92 7.99
CA ASP A 224 -9.73 -3.88 9.04
C ASP A 224 -11.24 -3.87 9.30
N ALA A 225 -11.87 -5.04 9.33
CA ALA A 225 -13.32 -5.14 9.55
C ALA A 225 -13.78 -4.62 10.92
N THR A 226 -12.88 -4.60 11.91
CA THR A 226 -13.12 -4.11 13.28
C THR A 226 -12.75 -2.64 13.41
N TYR A 227 -11.61 -2.24 12.82
CA TYR A 227 -11.01 -0.94 13.05
C TYR A 227 -11.15 0.02 11.88
N GLY A 228 -11.80 -0.34 10.78
CA GLY A 228 -11.92 0.54 9.62
C GLY A 228 -10.59 0.70 8.86
N VAL A 229 -10.42 1.84 8.19
CA VAL A 229 -9.33 2.04 7.22
C VAL A 229 -8.16 2.79 7.84
N SER A 230 -7.03 2.10 8.02
CA SER A 230 -5.73 2.72 8.33
C SER A 230 -4.95 2.99 7.05
N LYS A 231 -3.82 3.71 7.11
CA LYS A 231 -3.03 4.04 5.93
C LYS A 231 -1.54 3.85 6.16
N TRP A 232 -0.88 3.22 5.20
CA TRP A 232 0.56 3.35 5.02
C TRP A 232 0.86 4.44 4.01
N ILE A 233 1.80 5.30 4.36
CA ILE A 233 2.31 6.36 3.50
C ILE A 233 3.75 6.03 3.17
N TYR A 234 4.05 5.93 1.88
CA TYR A 234 5.38 5.64 1.36
C TYR A 234 5.90 6.81 0.54
N THR A 235 7.21 7.02 0.62
CA THR A 235 7.93 8.01 -0.18
C THR A 235 8.78 7.33 -1.23
N SER A 236 8.87 7.93 -2.41
CA SER A 236 9.73 7.41 -3.48
C SER A 236 11.20 7.59 -3.11
N VAL A 237 11.98 6.52 -3.25
CA VAL A 237 13.44 6.54 -3.07
C VAL A 237 14.14 6.35 -4.42
N LYS A 238 15.35 6.90 -4.53
CA LYS A 238 16.14 6.90 -5.78
C LYS A 238 17.12 5.75 -5.84
#